data_AF-A0A7W7MB51-F1
#
_entry.id   AF-A0A7W7MB51-F1
#
_cell.length_a   1.000
_cell.length_b   1.000
_cell.length_c   1.000
_cell.angle_alpha   90.00
_cell.angle_beta   90.00
_cell.angle_gamma   90.00
#
_symmetry.space_group_name_H-M   'P 1'
#
loop_
_entity.id
_entity.type
_entity.pdbx_description
1 polymer ?
#
loop_
_entity_poly.entity_id
_entity_poly.type
_entity_poly.pdbx_seq_one_letter_code
_entity_poly.pdbx_strand_id
1 'polypeptide(L)'
;MVLDLVQAALGLISPEMWAISVHAEPDRILLYVAVHEHTAQVAEDVDDLVFELEALQDRAIAIEAAVHVGDPGAAWPGDLGRRVYLAKPT
;
A
#
# COMPACT_ATOMS: atom_id res chain seq x y z
N MET A 1 9.17 2.72 -9.24
CA MET A 1 7.88 2.37 -8.62
C MET A 1 7.99 1.47 -7.40
N VAL A 2 8.47 0.22 -7.48
CA VAL A 2 8.60 -0.63 -6.26
C VAL A 2 9.56 0.01 -5.25
N LEU A 3 10.68 0.55 -5.72
CA LEU A 3 11.62 1.28 -4.87
C LEU A 3 10.96 2.52 -4.23
N ASP A 4 10.31 3.35 -5.04
CA ASP A 4 9.63 4.57 -4.57
C ASP A 4 8.54 4.24 -3.53
N LEU A 5 7.78 3.16 -3.72
CA LEU A 5 6.80 2.72 -2.72
C LEU A 5 7.47 2.23 -1.42
N VAL A 6 8.60 1.52 -1.52
CA VAL A 6 9.38 1.14 -0.33
C VAL A 6 9.91 2.38 0.39
N GLN A 7 10.29 3.43 -0.35
CA GLN A 7 10.75 4.70 0.22
C GLN A 7 9.60 5.47 0.87
N ALA A 8 8.46 5.59 0.21
CA ALA A 8 7.27 6.25 0.73
C ALA A 8 6.73 5.54 1.98
N ALA A 9 6.78 4.20 2.03
CA ALA A 9 6.33 3.43 3.20
C ALA A 9 7.29 3.51 4.40
N LEU A 10 8.49 4.08 4.25
CA LEU A 10 9.47 4.12 5.32
C LEU A 10 9.02 5.06 6.43
N GLY A 11 8.69 4.48 7.59
CA GLY A 11 8.20 5.22 8.75
C GLY A 11 6.68 5.28 8.86
N LEU A 12 5.94 4.80 7.85
CA LEU A 12 4.46 4.75 7.82
C LEU A 12 3.88 3.35 8.07
N ILE A 13 4.72 2.31 8.11
CA ILE A 13 4.28 0.94 8.42
C ILE A 13 3.97 0.84 9.91
N SER A 14 2.68 0.88 10.25
CA SER A 14 2.16 0.67 11.61
C SER A 14 1.85 -0.81 11.89
N PRO A 15 1.69 -1.21 13.17
CA PRO A 15 1.31 -2.59 13.53
C PRO A 15 -0.01 -3.07 12.94
N GLU A 16 -0.89 -2.13 12.57
CA GLU A 16 -2.17 -2.41 11.94
C GLU A 16 -2.01 -2.82 10.46
N MET A 17 -0.89 -2.49 9.82
CA MET A 17 -0.63 -2.88 8.43
C MET A 17 -0.06 -4.30 8.36
N TRP A 18 -0.73 -5.16 7.59
CA TRP A 18 -0.36 -6.55 7.43
C TRP A 18 0.35 -6.83 6.11
N ALA A 19 -0.02 -6.13 5.04
CA ALA A 19 0.68 -6.22 3.77
C ALA A 19 0.46 -4.98 2.91
N ILE A 20 1.42 -4.72 2.04
CA ILE A 20 1.31 -3.72 0.99
C ILE A 20 1.71 -4.38 -0.32
N SER A 21 0.86 -4.24 -1.34
CA SER A 21 1.13 -4.69 -2.70
C SER A 21 0.82 -3.57 -3.69
N VAL A 22 1.54 -3.56 -4.81
CA VAL A 22 1.35 -2.57 -5.87
C VAL A 22 1.13 -3.25 -7.21
N HIS A 23 0.20 -2.71 -7.99
CA HIS A 23 -0.03 -3.10 -9.37
C HIS A 23 0.06 -1.86 -10.27
N ALA A 24 0.90 -1.91 -11.30
CA ALA A 24 1.01 -0.83 -12.28
C ALA A 24 0.15 -1.15 -13.48
N GLU A 25 -0.71 -0.20 -13.85
CA GLU A 25 -1.41 -0.14 -15.12
C GLU A 25 -0.81 0.99 -15.98
N PRO A 26 -1.13 1.09 -17.29
CA PRO A 26 -0.55 2.10 -18.16
C PRO A 26 -0.76 3.56 -17.73
N ASP A 27 -1.85 3.85 -17.02
CA ASP A 27 -2.29 5.21 -16.64
C ASP A 27 -2.49 5.41 -15.13
N ARG A 28 -2.33 4.34 -14.33
CA ARG A 28 -2.51 4.40 -12.88
C ARG A 28 -1.72 3.34 -12.12
N ILE A 29 -1.57 3.59 -10.83
CA ILE A 29 -0.98 2.68 -9.85
C ILE A 29 -2.08 2.30 -8.87
N LEU A 30 -2.31 1.00 -8.70
CA LEU A 30 -3.20 0.46 -7.68
C LEU A 30 -2.36 0.01 -6.49
N LEU A 31 -2.59 0.65 -5.34
CA LEU A 31 -1.98 0.31 -4.08
C LEU A 31 -2.98 -0.49 -3.24
N TYR A 32 -2.63 -1.73 -2.91
CA TYR A 32 -3.42 -2.57 -2.04
C TYR A 32 -2.78 -2.61 -0.66
N VAL A 33 -3.54 -2.27 0.37
CA VAL A 33 -3.10 -2.30 1.76
C VAL A 33 -4.01 -3.24 2.53
N ALA A 34 -3.45 -4.34 3.04
CA ALA A 34 -4.16 -5.22 3.96
C ALA A 34 -3.89 -4.76 5.39
N VAL A 35 -4.93 -4.61 6.20
CA VAL A 35 -4.86 -4.14 7.58
C VAL A 35 -5.66 -5.02 8.53
N HIS A 36 -5.31 -4.97 9.82
CA HIS A 36 -6.06 -5.65 10.87
C HIS A 36 -7.47 -5.06 11.08
N GLU A 37 -7.53 -3.73 11.21
CA GLU A 37 -8.76 -2.97 11.41
C GLU A 37 -8.71 -1.65 10.61
N HIS A 38 -9.87 -1.21 10.12
CA HIS A 38 -9.97 0.10 9.46
C HIS A 38 -10.20 1.20 10.50
N THR A 39 -9.12 1.83 10.94
CA THR A 39 -9.15 2.94 11.91
C THR A 39 -8.90 4.29 11.23
N ALA A 40 -9.13 5.40 11.95
CA ALA A 40 -8.76 6.73 11.46
C ALA A 40 -7.24 6.87 11.26
N GLN A 41 -6.43 6.25 12.12
CA GLN A 41 -4.98 6.22 11.99
C GLN A 41 -4.56 5.49 10.71
N VAL A 42 -5.18 4.34 10.41
CA VAL A 42 -4.90 3.61 9.16
C VAL A 42 -5.25 4.44 7.92
N ALA A 43 -6.36 5.17 7.96
CA ALA A 43 -6.73 6.05 6.85
C ALA A 43 -5.67 7.16 6.66
N GLU A 44 -5.23 7.80 7.74
CA GLU A 44 -4.15 8.80 7.72
C GLU A 44 -2.84 8.20 7.20
N ASP A 45 -2.40 7.05 7.72
CA ASP A 45 -1.17 6.38 7.29
C ASP A 45 -1.21 6.02 5.78
N VAL A 46 -2.37 5.65 5.25
CA VAL A 46 -2.56 5.32 3.83
C VAL A 46 -2.57 6.58 2.97
N ASP A 47 -3.23 7.65 3.42
CA ASP A 47 -3.24 8.94 2.72
C ASP A 47 -1.82 9.55 2.68
N ASP A 48 -1.08 9.48 3.79
CA ASP A 48 0.32 9.90 3.87
C ASP A 48 1.20 9.06 2.93
N LEU A 49 0.99 7.74 2.87
CA LEU A 49 1.71 6.86 1.96
C LEU A 49 1.47 7.22 0.48
N VAL A 50 0.22 7.52 0.13
CA VAL A 50 -0.13 7.97 -1.23
C VAL A 50 0.55 9.30 -1.52
N PHE A 51 0.46 10.26 -0.60
CA PHE A 51 1.08 11.58 -0.75
C PHE A 51 2.60 11.50 -0.95
N GLU A 52 3.30 10.72 -0.13
CA GLU A 52 4.75 10.51 -0.25
C GLU A 52 5.10 9.82 -1.59
N LEU A 53 4.28 8.85 -2.03
CA LEU A 53 4.50 8.19 -3.31
C LEU A 53 4.27 9.14 -4.50
N GLU A 54 3.26 10.02 -4.44
CA GLU A 54 3.04 11.08 -5.43
C GLU A 54 4.24 12.04 -5.52
N ALA A 55 4.81 12.42 -4.39
CA ALA A 55 5.97 13.32 -4.32
C ALA A 55 7.24 12.71 -4.95
N LEU A 56 7.35 11.39 -4.99
CA LEU A 56 8.47 10.66 -5.61
C LEU A 56 8.31 10.41 -7.11
N GLN A 57 7.17 10.78 -7.71
CA GLN A 57 6.93 10.51 -9.13
C GLN A 57 7.71 11.44 -10.06
N ASP A 58 8.44 10.85 -11.02
CA ASP A 58 9.02 11.60 -12.15
C ASP A 58 7.95 12.14 -13.12
N ARG A 59 6.81 11.45 -13.20
CA ARG A 59 5.65 11.80 -14.03
C ARG A 59 4.38 11.52 -13.25
N ALA A 60 3.46 12.48 -13.25
CA ALA A 60 2.15 12.33 -12.65
C ALA A 60 1.40 11.11 -13.24
N ILE A 61 1.23 10.09 -12.42
CA ILE A 61 0.43 8.88 -12.66
C ILE A 61 -0.56 8.78 -11.51
N ALA A 62 -1.84 8.58 -11.80
CA ALA A 62 -2.86 8.49 -10.76
C ALA A 62 -2.57 7.33 -9.80
N ILE A 63 -2.70 7.56 -8.50
CA ILE A 63 -2.53 6.54 -7.47
C ILE A 63 -3.90 6.30 -6.83
N GLU A 64 -4.37 5.05 -6.87
CA GLU A 64 -5.60 4.63 -6.20
C GLU A 64 -5.23 3.64 -5.09
N ALA A 65 -5.57 3.97 -3.84
CA ALA A 65 -5.38 3.08 -2.71
C ALA A 65 -6.67 2.30 -2.40
N ALA A 66 -6.52 1.00 -2.19
CA ALA A 66 -7.58 0.09 -1.77
C ALA A 66 -7.19 -0.55 -0.44
N VAL A 67 -7.93 -0.19 0.62
CA VAL A 67 -7.76 -0.76 1.96
C VAL A 67 -8.62 -2.02 2.09
N HIS A 68 -7.99 -3.10 2.52
CA HIS A 68 -8.64 -4.38 2.81
C HIS A 68 -8.47 -4.72 4.28
N VAL A 69 -9.58 -5.00 4.97
CA VAL A 69 -9.53 -5.48 6.36
C VAL A 69 -9.50 -7.00 6.35
N GLY A 70 -8.40 -7.59 6.84
CA GLY A 70 -8.23 -9.04 6.92
C GLY A 70 -6.93 -9.56 6.31
N ASP A 71 -6.81 -10.89 6.27
CA ASP A 71 -5.59 -11.62 5.91
C ASP A 71 -5.16 -11.34 4.45
N PRO A 72 -3.88 -11.00 4.20
CA PRO A 72 -3.30 -10.84 2.86
C PRO A 72 -3.05 -12.18 2.13
N GLY A 73 -4.03 -13.09 2.17
CA GLY A 73 -4.01 -14.39 1.52
C GLY A 73 -4.54 -14.37 0.07
N ALA A 74 -4.83 -15.55 -0.50
CA ALA A 74 -5.23 -15.69 -1.91
C ALA A 74 -6.55 -14.98 -2.29
N ALA A 75 -7.38 -14.60 -1.31
CA ALA A 75 -8.61 -13.85 -1.53
C ALA A 75 -8.40 -12.33 -1.54
N TRP A 76 -7.23 -11.85 -1.12
CA TRP A 76 -6.90 -10.43 -1.10
C TRP A 76 -6.48 -9.98 -2.52
N PRO A 77 -7.10 -8.91 -3.07
CA PRO A 77 -6.78 -8.43 -4.42
C PRO A 77 -5.30 -8.09 -4.64
N GLY A 78 -4.59 -7.70 -3.57
CA GLY A 78 -3.15 -7.41 -3.59
C GLY A 78 -2.26 -8.62 -3.90
N ASP A 79 -2.79 -9.84 -3.92
CA ASP A 79 -2.05 -11.05 -4.30
C ASP A 79 -1.67 -11.08 -5.79
N LEU A 80 -2.43 -10.37 -6.64
CA LEU A 80 -2.12 -10.21 -8.07
C LEU A 80 -1.02 -9.17 -8.35
N GLY A 81 -0.67 -8.37 -7.33
CA GLY A 81 0.33 -7.31 -7.40
C GLY A 81 1.74 -7.77 -7.05
N ARG A 82 2.68 -6.83 -7.11
CA ARG A 82 4.01 -6.99 -6.50
C ARG A 82 3.88 -6.66 -5.01
N ARG A 83 4.05 -7.68 -4.16
CA ARG A 83 4.10 -7.51 -2.71
C ARG A 83 5.40 -6.82 -2.30
N VAL A 84 5.29 -5.70 -1.59
CA VAL A 84 6.43 -4.92 -1.11
C VAL A 84 6.63 -5.06 0.40
N TYR A 85 5.55 -5.35 1.13
CA TYR A 85 5.58 -5.58 2.56
C TYR A 85 4.64 -6.73 2.93
N LEU A 86 5.09 -7.55 3.88
CA LEU A 86 4.29 -8.56 4.56
C LEU A 86 4.75 -8.61 6.02
N ALA A 87 3.83 -8.37 6.94
CA ALA A 87 4.07 -8.52 8.35
C ALA A 87 4.45 -9.98 8.66
N LYS A 88 5.36 -10.17 9.60
CA LYS A 88 5.65 -11.51 10.11
C LYS A 88 4.43 -12.00 10.91
N PRO A 89 4.09 -13.29 10.85
CA PRO A 89 3.11 -13.87 11.76
C PRO A 89 3.57 -13.60 13.21
N THR A 90 2.64 -13.12 14.04
CA THR A 90 2.85 -12.90 15.47
C THR A 90 2.84 -14.21 16.26
#